data_AF-A0A0A0IJS0-F1
#
_entry.id   AF-A0A0A0IJS0-F1
#
_cell.length_a   1.000
_cell.length_b   1.000
_cell.length_c   1.000
_cell.angle_alpha   90.00
_cell.angle_beta   90.00
_cell.angle_gamma   90.00
#
_symmetry.space_group_name_H-M   'P 1'
#
loop_
_entity.id
_entity.type
_entity.pdbx_description
1 polymer ?
#
loop_
_entity_poly.entity_id
_entity_poly.type
_entity_poly.pdbx_seq_one_letter_code
_entity_poly.pdbx_strand_id
1 'polypeptide(L)'
;MLNEKIPNNLKKKVENDLKNYPFWLIALESSGLGYPTRWGGEATTSKNNSSFLEESVLKDLEKERKVNTITTVLTKLDNVSKELVEKWYFRDSYSRAEILKVLKMSKNKFYLYRDRALKKFMIALKYI
;
A
#
# COMPACT_ATOMS: atom_id res chain seq x y z
N MET A 1 -7.43 -0.64 25.60
CA MET A 1 -8.02 -0.10 24.34
C MET A 1 -7.61 -0.98 23.16
N LEU A 2 -8.28 -2.11 22.89
CA LEU A 2 -7.95 -2.98 21.74
C LEU A 2 -9.05 -4.05 21.59
N ASN A 3 -10.14 -3.74 20.89
CA ASN A 3 -10.95 -4.77 20.19
C ASN A 3 -11.97 -4.22 19.18
N GLU A 4 -11.76 -3.02 18.63
CA GLU A 4 -12.55 -2.62 17.47
C GLU A 4 -12.05 -3.40 16.25
N LYS A 5 -12.89 -4.31 15.75
CA LYS A 5 -12.66 -4.98 14.47
C LYS A 5 -12.49 -3.90 13.42
N ILE A 6 -11.28 -3.81 12.87
CA ILE A 6 -10.97 -2.90 11.77
C ILE A 6 -12.00 -3.15 10.65
N PRO A 7 -12.72 -2.11 10.17
CA PRO A 7 -13.68 -2.25 9.09
C PRO A 7 -12.99 -2.85 7.86
N ASN A 8 -13.59 -3.89 7.29
CA ASN A 8 -13.02 -4.61 6.14
C ASN A 8 -12.77 -3.66 4.94
N ASN A 9 -13.58 -2.62 4.81
CA ASN A 9 -13.45 -1.60 3.77
C ASN A 9 -12.16 -0.77 3.92
N LEU A 10 -11.81 -0.37 5.14
CA LEU A 10 -10.58 0.39 5.39
C LEU A 10 -9.33 -0.46 5.18
N LYS A 11 -9.41 -1.74 5.57
CA LYS A 11 -8.35 -2.71 5.31
C LYS A 11 -8.07 -2.84 3.82
N LYS A 12 -9.11 -3.03 3.01
CA LYS A 12 -8.99 -3.11 1.54
C LYS A 12 -8.38 -1.85 0.92
N LYS A 13 -8.72 -0.66 1.43
CA LYS A 13 -8.12 0.61 0.95
C LYS A 13 -6.61 0.64 1.18
N VAL A 14 -6.15 0.30 2.40
CA VAL A 14 -4.72 0.24 2.69
C VAL A 14 -4.02 -0.85 1.90
N GLU A 15 -4.62 -2.03 1.78
CA GLU A 15 -4.03 -3.10 0.96
C GLU A 15 -3.89 -2.68 -0.51
N ASN A 16 -4.84 -1.92 -1.05
CA ASN A 16 -4.76 -1.37 -2.40
C ASN A 16 -3.66 -0.30 -2.51
N ASP A 17 -3.58 0.62 -1.57
CA ASP A 17 -2.52 1.65 -1.54
C ASP A 17 -1.13 1.02 -1.43
N LEU A 18 -0.96 -0.01 -0.60
CA LEU A 18 0.30 -0.76 -0.50
C LEU A 18 0.64 -1.51 -1.80
N LYS A 19 -0.36 -2.04 -2.52
CA LYS A 19 -0.12 -2.68 -3.83
C LYS A 19 0.23 -1.67 -4.93
N ASN A 20 -0.31 -0.45 -4.86
CA ASN A 20 -0.02 0.60 -5.83
C ASN A 20 1.27 1.36 -5.52
N TYR A 21 1.74 1.31 -4.27
CA TYR A 21 2.94 2.00 -3.81
C TYR A 21 4.16 1.81 -4.72
N PRO A 22 4.56 0.59 -5.15
CA PRO A 22 5.71 0.42 -6.03
C PRO A 22 5.54 1.13 -7.37
N PHE A 23 4.33 1.11 -7.93
CA PHE A 23 4.03 1.79 -9.20
C PHE A 23 4.07 3.30 -9.05
N TRP A 24 3.55 3.84 -7.94
CA TRP A 24 3.62 5.27 -7.63
C TRP A 24 5.06 5.74 -7.39
N LEU A 25 5.87 4.93 -6.70
CA LEU A 25 7.27 5.22 -6.47
C LEU A 25 8.04 5.30 -7.79
N ILE A 26 7.88 4.30 -8.67
CA ILE A 26 8.48 4.31 -10.02
C ILE A 26 7.99 5.53 -10.82
N ALA A 27 6.69 5.85 -10.75
CA ALA A 27 6.13 7.00 -11.47
C ALA A 27 6.74 8.34 -11.04
N LEU A 28 6.96 8.52 -9.73
CA LEU A 28 7.60 9.73 -9.18
C LEU A 28 9.06 9.82 -9.63
N GLU A 29 9.80 8.71 -9.53
CA GLU A 29 11.21 8.63 -9.95
C GLU A 29 11.38 8.78 -11.47
N SER A 30 10.38 8.37 -12.24
CA SER A 30 10.37 8.41 -13.72
C SER A 30 9.59 9.61 -14.27
N SER A 31 9.43 10.67 -13.48
CA SER A 31 8.69 11.87 -13.90
C SER A 31 9.21 12.38 -15.25
N GLY A 32 8.31 12.44 -16.25
CA GLY A 32 8.64 12.78 -17.64
C GLY A 32 8.62 11.60 -18.64
N LEU A 33 8.58 10.35 -18.19
CA LEU A 33 8.55 9.15 -19.05
C LEU A 33 7.16 8.48 -19.16
N GLY A 34 6.13 9.07 -18.54
CA GLY A 34 4.77 8.53 -18.49
C GLY A 34 4.50 7.66 -17.24
N TYR A 35 3.26 7.22 -17.06
CA TYR A 35 2.83 6.47 -15.87
C TYR A 35 3.02 4.95 -16.05
N PRO A 36 3.70 4.25 -15.11
CA PRO A 36 3.74 2.80 -15.08
C PRO A 36 2.33 2.27 -14.86
N THR A 37 1.76 1.65 -15.89
CA THR A 37 0.38 1.18 -15.85
C THR A 37 0.35 -0.26 -15.35
N ARG A 38 -0.45 -0.52 -14.30
CA ARG A 38 -0.72 -1.88 -13.85
C ARG A 38 -1.72 -2.51 -14.84
N TRP A 39 -1.27 -3.48 -15.62
CA TRP A 39 -2.05 -4.15 -16.69
C TRP A 39 -3.38 -4.81 -16.23
N GLY A 40 -3.63 -4.91 -14.92
CA GLY A 40 -4.87 -5.45 -14.35
C GLY A 40 -5.73 -4.44 -13.57
N GLY A 41 -5.43 -3.15 -13.62
CA GLY A 41 -6.21 -2.11 -12.94
C GLY A 41 -7.16 -1.40 -13.90
N GLU A 42 -8.46 -1.44 -13.62
CA GLU A 42 -9.44 -0.63 -14.35
C GLU A 42 -9.23 0.86 -14.05
N ALA A 43 -9.05 1.67 -15.09
CA ALA A 43 -9.03 3.12 -14.96
C ALA A 43 -10.44 3.58 -14.55
N THR A 44 -10.65 3.86 -13.27
CA THR A 44 -11.91 4.43 -12.81
C THR A 44 -11.99 5.89 -13.25
N THR A 45 -12.67 6.13 -14.37
CA THR A 45 -12.96 7.47 -14.88
C THR A 45 -14.03 8.11 -14.00
N SER A 46 -13.62 8.80 -12.94
CA SER A 46 -14.50 9.68 -12.18
C SER A 46 -14.78 10.94 -13.00
N LYS A 47 -16.04 11.16 -13.40
CA LYS A 47 -16.47 12.42 -14.04
C LYS A 47 -16.68 13.47 -12.95
N ASN A 48 -15.71 14.35 -12.74
CA ASN A 48 -15.86 15.55 -11.91
C ASN A 48 -15.75 16.81 -12.78
N ASN A 49 -16.47 17.88 -12.39
CA ASN A 49 -16.56 19.15 -13.12
C ASN A 49 -15.36 20.11 -12.88
N SER A 50 -14.24 19.61 -12.38
CA SER A 50 -12.99 20.36 -12.26
C SER A 50 -12.21 20.33 -13.57
N SER A 51 -11.41 21.36 -13.86
CA SER A 51 -10.46 21.34 -14.97
C SER A 51 -9.61 20.06 -14.89
N PHE A 52 -9.52 19.31 -15.99
CA PHE A 52 -8.77 18.04 -16.07
C PHE A 52 -7.33 18.17 -15.54
N LEU A 53 -6.72 19.34 -15.75
CA LEU A 53 -5.37 19.65 -15.27
C LEU A 53 -5.31 19.75 -13.75
N GLU A 54 -6.21 20.50 -13.12
CA GLU A 54 -6.24 20.64 -11.65
C GLU A 54 -6.45 19.29 -10.98
N GLU A 55 -7.35 18.46 -11.53
CA GLU A 55 -7.60 17.13 -10.99
C GLU A 55 -6.38 16.21 -11.14
N SER A 56 -5.65 16.28 -12.25
CA SER A 56 -4.41 15.51 -12.45
C SER A 56 -3.32 15.91 -11.45
N VAL A 57 -3.14 17.21 -11.21
CA VAL A 57 -2.16 17.73 -10.24
C VAL A 57 -2.53 17.29 -8.82
N LEU A 58 -3.80 17.39 -8.44
CA LEU A 58 -4.26 16.93 -7.12
C LEU A 58 -4.03 15.42 -6.91
N LYS A 59 -4.28 14.60 -7.94
CA LYS A 59 -4.02 13.16 -7.88
C LYS A 59 -2.54 12.86 -7.70
N ASP A 60 -1.67 13.63 -8.34
CA ASP A 60 -0.23 13.41 -8.28
C ASP A 60 0.34 13.83 -6.92
N LEU A 61 -0.12 14.96 -6.37
CA LEU A 61 0.17 15.36 -4.99
C LEU A 61 -0.34 14.33 -3.96
N GLU A 62 -1.50 13.73 -4.19
CA GLU A 62 -2.02 12.67 -3.31
C GLU A 62 -1.11 11.43 -3.36
N LYS A 63 -0.70 10.97 -4.54
CA LYS A 63 0.21 9.83 -4.70
C LYS A 63 1.57 10.11 -4.04
N GLU A 64 2.14 11.29 -4.25
CA GLU A 64 3.41 11.69 -3.65
C GLU A 64 3.33 11.65 -2.11
N ARG A 65 2.28 12.25 -1.55
CA ARG A 65 2.03 12.21 -0.11
C ARG A 65 1.91 10.77 0.41
N LYS A 66 1.19 9.90 -0.30
CA LYS A 66 1.03 8.49 0.07
C LYS A 66 2.35 7.73 0.01
N VAL A 67 3.14 7.92 -1.05
CA VAL A 67 4.47 7.32 -1.18
C VAL A 67 5.34 7.74 -0.01
N ASN A 68 5.50 9.04 0.24
CA ASN A 68 6.30 9.56 1.35
C ASN A 68 5.86 9.00 2.71
N THR A 69 4.54 8.90 2.93
CA THR A 69 3.97 8.33 4.15
C THR A 69 4.30 6.84 4.30
N ILE A 70 4.09 6.04 3.25
CA ILE A 70 4.36 4.59 3.26
C ILE A 70 5.85 4.33 3.44
N THR A 71 6.72 5.04 2.73
CA THR A 71 8.17 4.96 2.89
C THR A 71 8.58 5.26 4.33
N THR A 72 8.06 6.33 4.92
CA THR A 72 8.35 6.69 6.31
C THR A 72 7.93 5.57 7.26
N VAL A 73 6.72 5.02 7.10
CA VAL A 73 6.24 3.92 7.95
C VAL A 73 7.14 2.69 7.82
N LEU A 74 7.54 2.31 6.60
CA LEU A 74 8.45 1.19 6.36
C LEU A 74 9.79 1.35 7.08
N THR A 75 10.33 2.56 7.20
CA THR A 75 11.58 2.80 7.96
C THR A 75 11.43 2.58 9.47
N LYS A 76 10.20 2.64 10.00
CA LYS A 76 9.89 2.48 11.43
C LYS A 76 9.32 1.10 11.78
N LEU A 77 9.11 0.23 10.79
CA LEU A 77 8.68 -1.14 11.03
C LEU A 77 9.86 -2.01 11.48
N ASP A 78 9.57 -3.02 12.29
CA ASP A 78 10.50 -4.11 12.57
C ASP A 78 10.80 -4.90 11.28
N ASN A 79 12.02 -5.43 11.18
CA ASN A 79 12.50 -6.12 9.97
C ASN A 79 11.54 -7.23 9.49
N VAL A 80 10.96 -7.99 10.42
CA VAL A 80 10.02 -9.08 10.08
C VAL A 80 8.75 -8.52 9.45
N SER A 81 8.12 -7.51 10.05
CA SER A 81 6.91 -6.89 9.52
C SER A 81 7.19 -6.15 8.20
N LYS A 82 8.36 -5.53 8.06
CA LYS A 82 8.79 -4.88 6.83
C LYS A 82 8.92 -5.88 5.69
N GLU A 83 9.68 -6.95 5.90
CA GLU A 83 9.89 -8.00 4.89
C GLU A 83 8.58 -8.69 4.50
N LEU A 84 7.69 -8.92 5.48
CA LEU A 84 6.35 -9.43 5.25
C LEU A 84 5.54 -8.53 4.31
N VAL A 85 5.51 -7.22 4.58
CA VAL A 85 4.76 -6.24 3.77
C VAL A 85 5.32 -6.16 2.36
N GLU A 86 6.65 -6.10 2.21
CA GLU A 86 7.32 -6.05 0.92
C GLU A 86 7.04 -7.30 0.07
N LYS A 87 7.17 -8.50 0.64
CA LYS A 87 6.92 -9.74 -0.09
C LYS A 87 5.45 -9.95 -0.41
N TRP A 88 4.54 -9.51 0.47
CA TRP A 88 3.10 -9.77 0.31
C TRP A 88 2.38 -8.74 -0.55
N TYR A 89 2.77 -7.46 -0.49
CA TYR A 89 2.06 -6.38 -1.19
C TYR A 89 2.84 -5.79 -2.36
N PHE A 90 4.18 -5.76 -2.32
CA PHE A 90 4.97 -5.09 -3.35
C PHE A 90 5.43 -6.05 -4.45
N ARG A 91 5.59 -7.33 -4.11
CA ARG A 91 6.02 -8.36 -5.06
C ARG A 91 4.85 -9.25 -5.40
N ASP A 92 4.36 -9.16 -6.64
CA ASP A 92 3.29 -10.03 -7.15
C ASP A 92 3.72 -11.51 -7.34
N SER A 93 4.92 -11.89 -6.90
CA SER A 93 5.54 -13.20 -7.16
C SER A 93 5.47 -14.20 -6.00
N TYR A 94 5.05 -13.79 -4.79
CA TYR A 94 5.09 -14.66 -3.61
C TYR A 94 3.71 -15.17 -3.20
N SER A 95 3.60 -16.48 -3.06
CA SER A 95 2.46 -17.13 -2.41
C SER A 95 2.58 -17.05 -0.89
N ARG A 96 1.44 -17.21 -0.20
CA ARG A 96 1.41 -17.28 1.28
C ARG A 96 2.30 -18.39 1.81
N ALA A 97 2.30 -19.55 1.17
CA ALA A 97 3.09 -20.71 1.61
C ALA A 97 4.60 -20.42 1.56
N GLU A 98 5.05 -19.75 0.50
CA GLU A 98 6.45 -19.35 0.35
C GLU A 98 6.84 -18.31 1.40
N ILE A 99 5.99 -17.33 1.70
CA ILE A 99 6.28 -16.32 2.73
C ILE A 99 6.39 -16.96 4.12
N LEU A 100 5.48 -17.89 4.45
CA LEU A 100 5.56 -18.62 5.72
C LEU A 100 6.86 -19.41 5.84
N LYS A 101 7.32 -20.00 4.74
CA LYS A 101 8.59 -20.75 4.67
C LYS A 101 9.81 -19.84 4.80
N VAL A 102 9.84 -18.73 4.05
CA VAL A 102 10.94 -17.77 4.03
C VAL A 102 11.09 -17.08 5.40
N LEU A 103 9.98 -16.60 5.96
CA LEU A 103 9.99 -15.91 7.26
C LEU A 103 9.94 -16.87 8.45
N LYS A 104 9.97 -18.20 8.21
CA LYS A 104 9.92 -19.26 9.24
C LYS A 104 8.83 -19.02 10.30
N MET A 105 7.63 -18.68 9.85
CA MET A 105 6.53 -18.32 10.75
C MET A 105 5.29 -19.20 10.56
N SER A 106 4.50 -19.35 11.62
CA SER A 106 3.22 -20.04 11.56
C SER A 106 2.13 -19.16 10.95
N LYS A 107 1.06 -19.79 10.44
CA LYS A 107 -0.12 -19.10 9.89
C LYS A 107 -0.69 -18.06 10.85
N ASN A 108 -0.77 -18.38 12.14
CA ASN A 108 -1.32 -17.47 13.15
C ASN A 108 -0.42 -16.24 13.35
N LYS A 109 0.89 -16.46 13.42
CA LYS A 109 1.87 -15.36 13.51
C LYS A 109 1.79 -14.47 12.27
N PHE A 110 1.69 -15.03 11.08
CA PHE A 110 1.55 -14.27 9.83
C PHE A 110 0.38 -13.26 9.90
N TYR A 111 -0.81 -13.72 10.28
CA TYR A 111 -1.98 -12.84 10.35
C TYR A 111 -1.82 -11.78 11.45
N LEU A 112 -1.21 -12.12 12.58
CA LEU A 112 -0.93 -11.19 13.66
C LEU A 112 0.04 -10.07 13.22
N TYR A 113 1.18 -10.42 12.61
CA TYR A 113 2.14 -9.44 12.11
C TYR A 113 1.56 -8.58 11.00
N ARG A 114 0.85 -9.21 10.05
CA ARG A 114 0.19 -8.50 8.96
C ARG A 114 -0.83 -7.48 9.48
N ASP A 115 -1.71 -7.89 10.37
CA ASP A 115 -2.79 -7.01 10.85
C ASP A 115 -2.23 -5.88 11.73
N ARG A 116 -1.16 -6.15 12.51
CA ARG A 116 -0.41 -5.11 13.24
C ARG A 116 0.27 -4.11 12.30
N ALA A 117 0.93 -4.60 11.24
CA ALA A 117 1.57 -3.75 10.24
C ALA A 117 0.53 -2.88 9.52
N LEU A 118 -0.56 -3.48 9.04
CA LEU A 118 -1.67 -2.77 8.40
C LEU A 118 -2.24 -1.67 9.29
N LYS A 119 -2.42 -1.94 10.60
CA LYS A 119 -2.90 -0.92 11.53
C LYS A 119 -1.97 0.31 11.58
N LYS A 120 -0.65 0.12 11.54
CA LYS A 120 0.32 1.24 11.49
C LYS A 120 0.15 2.06 10.22
N PHE A 121 -0.03 1.40 9.06
CA PHE A 121 -0.30 2.09 7.80
C PHE A 121 -1.64 2.82 7.80
N MET A 122 -2.68 2.21 8.39
CA MET A 122 -4.00 2.85 8.49
C MET A 122 -3.96 4.16 9.28
N ILE A 123 -3.24 4.18 10.40
CA ILE A 123 -3.04 5.39 11.20
C ILE A 123 -2.26 6.44 10.38
N ALA A 124 -1.16 6.05 9.76
CA ALA A 124 -0.31 6.97 9.02
C ALA A 124 -1.01 7.59 7.79
N LEU A 125 -1.81 6.79 7.08
CA LEU A 125 -2.61 7.23 5.94
C LEU A 125 -3.92 7.93 6.34
N LYS A 126 -4.16 8.12 7.65
CA LYS A 126 -5.35 8.78 8.22
C LYS A 126 -6.67 8.12 7.83
N TYR A 127 -6.68 6.78 7.75
CA TYR A 127 -7.92 6.02 7.56
C TYR A 127 -8.66 5.72 8.86
N ILE A 128 -7.95 5.80 9.98
CA ILE A 128 -8.45 5.71 11.36
C ILE A 128 -7.76 6.75 12.24
#